data_AF-A0A835I715-F1
#
_entry.id   AF-A0A835I715-F1
#
_cell.length_a   1.000
_cell.length_b   1.000
_cell.length_c   1.000
_cell.angle_alpha   90.00
_cell.angle_beta   90.00
_cell.angle_gamma   90.00
#
_symmetry.space_group_name_H-M   'P 1'
#
loop_
_entity.id
_entity.type
_entity.pdbx_description
1 polymer ?
#
loop_
_entity_poly.entity_id
_entity_poly.type
_entity_poly.pdbx_seq_one_letter_code
_entity_poly.pdbx_strand_id
1 'polypeptide(L)'
;MEEILCKYIRYAMNEKPFNLGMLADLIQLRKASMLNGAQVAKILNEISRRIVRDKGPVVMDISGYSEKGFKRKLAVQALFGKIFYLSKLPEFCSRESSLIIKEIFGVTDEDAVTLLLLLKNDVSHG
;
A
#
# COMPACT_ATOMS: atom_id res chain seq x y z
N MET A 1 -19.96 2.58 2.93
CA MET A 1 -19.13 1.92 1.89
C MET A 1 -17.65 2.25 1.99
N GLU A 2 -17.24 3.52 2.10
CA GLU A 2 -15.81 3.90 2.28
C GLU A 2 -15.14 3.18 3.46
N GLU A 3 -15.81 3.11 4.61
CA GLU A 3 -15.29 2.44 5.80
C GLU A 3 -15.09 0.93 5.59
N ILE A 4 -15.94 0.27 4.80
CA ILE A 4 -15.85 -1.16 4.49
C ILE A 4 -14.62 -1.41 3.63
N LEU A 5 -14.44 -0.64 2.55
CA LEU A 5 -13.25 -0.75 1.70
C LEU A 5 -11.98 -0.45 2.51
N CYS A 6 -11.99 0.57 3.37
CA CYS A 6 -10.87 0.89 4.25
C CYS A 6 -10.54 -0.27 5.21
N LYS A 7 -11.54 -0.85 5.88
CA LYS A 7 -11.36 -2.02 6.75
C LYS A 7 -10.81 -3.21 5.98
N TYR A 8 -11.36 -3.50 4.80
CA TYR A 8 -10.96 -4.65 4.00
C TYR A 8 -9.55 -4.50 3.43
N ILE A 9 -9.16 -3.32 2.93
CA ILE A 9 -7.77 -3.07 2.50
C ILE A 9 -6.82 -3.31 3.69
N ARG A 10 -7.08 -2.71 4.86
CA ARG A 10 -6.20 -2.91 6.03
C ARG A 10 -6.08 -4.38 6.42
N TYR A 11 -7.19 -5.10 6.45
CA TYR A 11 -7.20 -6.54 6.71
C TYR A 11 -6.37 -7.28 5.66
N ALA A 12 -6.69 -7.12 4.38
CA ALA A 12 -6.05 -7.86 3.30
C ALA A 12 -4.54 -7.57 3.21
N MET A 13 -4.10 -6.34 3.49
CA MET A 13 -2.68 -5.98 3.46
C MET A 13 -1.84 -6.68 4.55
N ASN A 14 -2.46 -7.06 5.68
CA ASN A 14 -1.78 -7.73 6.79
C ASN A 14 -2.01 -9.25 6.78
N GLU A 15 -3.21 -9.71 6.40
CA GLU A 15 -3.65 -11.10 6.61
C GLU A 15 -3.65 -11.95 5.33
N LYS A 16 -3.68 -11.33 4.14
CA LYS A 16 -3.76 -12.06 2.88
C LYS A 16 -2.43 -12.00 2.11
N PRO A 17 -2.05 -13.07 1.38
CA PRO A 17 -1.03 -12.98 0.35
C PRO A 17 -1.40 -11.87 -0.64
N PHE A 18 -0.42 -11.04 -0.99
CA PHE A 18 -0.63 -9.97 -1.96
C PHE A 18 -0.45 -10.54 -3.37
N ASN A 19 -1.53 -11.08 -3.94
CA ASN A 19 -1.53 -11.75 -5.25
C ASN A 19 -2.68 -11.28 -6.14
N LEU A 20 -2.75 -11.80 -7.36
CA LEU A 20 -3.77 -11.40 -8.35
C LEU A 20 -5.22 -11.62 -7.86
N GLY A 21 -5.48 -12.68 -7.10
CA GLY A 21 -6.80 -12.94 -6.51
C GLY A 21 -7.20 -11.87 -5.50
N MET A 22 -6.30 -11.53 -4.58
CA MET A 22 -6.53 -10.46 -3.58
C MET A 22 -6.71 -9.08 -4.24
N LEU A 23 -5.99 -8.80 -5.32
CA LEU A 23 -6.18 -7.59 -6.12
C LEU A 23 -7.55 -7.57 -6.83
N ALA A 24 -7.97 -8.70 -7.40
CA ALA A 24 -9.27 -8.83 -8.05
C ALA A 24 -10.42 -8.59 -7.05
N ASP A 25 -10.34 -9.18 -5.84
CA ASP A 25 -11.30 -8.94 -4.75
C ASP A 25 -11.44 -7.45 -4.43
N LEU A 26 -10.31 -6.74 -4.32
CA LEU A 26 -10.28 -5.31 -4.03
C LEU A 26 -10.91 -4.47 -5.14
N ILE A 27 -10.60 -4.78 -6.39
CA ILE A 27 -11.18 -4.10 -7.56
C ILE A 27 -12.69 -4.35 -7.62
N GLN A 28 -13.13 -5.58 -7.40
CA GLN A 28 -14.56 -5.91 -7.36
C GLN A 28 -15.27 -5.18 -6.22
N LEU A 29 -14.69 -5.17 -5.02
CA LEU A 29 -15.26 -4.45 -3.88
C LEU A 29 -15.37 -2.95 -4.15
N ARG A 30 -14.33 -2.34 -4.74
CA ARG A 30 -14.37 -0.93 -5.16
C ARG A 30 -15.52 -0.67 -6.13
N LYS A 31 -15.66 -1.50 -7.17
CA LYS A 31 -16.73 -1.39 -8.18
C LYS A 31 -18.13 -1.56 -7.57
N ALA A 32 -18.33 -2.60 -6.77
CA ALA A 32 -19.60 -2.87 -6.09
C ALA A 32 -19.97 -1.77 -5.08
N SER A 33 -18.96 -1.11 -4.50
CA SER A 33 -19.14 0.02 -3.60
C SER A 33 -19.44 1.35 -4.30
N MET A 34 -19.37 1.39 -5.64
CA MET A 34 -19.52 2.58 -6.48
C MET A 34 -18.63 3.76 -6.04
N LEU A 35 -17.43 3.47 -5.51
CA LEU A 35 -16.51 4.50 -5.05
C LEU A 35 -15.74 5.12 -6.22
N ASN A 36 -15.80 6.44 -6.33
CA ASN A 36 -15.03 7.18 -7.32
C ASN A 36 -13.54 7.25 -6.95
N GLY A 37 -12.71 7.71 -7.88
CA GLY A 37 -11.26 7.79 -7.67
C GLY A 37 -10.88 8.66 -6.48
N ALA A 38 -11.49 9.84 -6.31
CA ALA A 38 -11.21 10.74 -5.19
C ALA A 38 -11.50 10.10 -3.81
N GLN A 39 -12.60 9.35 -3.69
CA GLN A 39 -12.93 8.61 -2.47
C GLN A 39 -11.92 7.49 -2.20
N VAL A 40 -11.51 6.76 -3.24
CA VAL A 40 -10.48 5.72 -3.11
C VAL A 40 -9.13 6.34 -2.72
N ALA A 41 -8.73 7.45 -3.33
CA ALA A 41 -7.51 8.18 -3.00
C ALA A 41 -7.51 8.64 -1.53
N LYS A 42 -8.64 9.17 -1.04
CA LYS A 42 -8.81 9.52 0.38
C LYS A 42 -8.62 8.31 1.29
N ILE A 43 -9.21 7.17 0.95
CA ILE A 43 -9.05 5.92 1.72
C ILE A 43 -7.58 5.46 1.74
N LEU A 44 -6.90 5.47 0.59
CA LEU A 44 -5.50 5.08 0.49
C LEU A 44 -4.59 6.01 1.31
N ASN A 45 -4.83 7.32 1.25
CA ASN A 45 -4.12 8.30 2.06
C ASN A 45 -4.38 8.09 3.57
N GLU A 46 -5.61 7.79 3.98
CA GLU A 46 -5.91 7.53 5.39
C GLU A 46 -5.22 6.26 5.90
N ILE A 47 -5.25 5.18 5.12
CA ILE A 47 -4.56 3.94 5.47
C ILE A 47 -3.05 4.19 5.59
N SER A 48 -2.47 4.94 4.64
CA SER A 48 -1.06 5.31 4.65
C SER A 48 -0.70 6.07 5.93
N ARG A 49 -1.48 7.10 6.31
CA ARG A 49 -1.25 7.87 7.53
C ARG A 49 -1.33 7.00 8.79
N ARG A 50 -2.28 6.07 8.84
CA ARG A 50 -2.39 5.13 9.98
C ARG A 50 -1.15 4.24 10.09
N ILE A 51 -0.67 3.70 8.98
CA ILE A 51 0.54 2.86 8.97
C ILE A 51 1.75 3.66 9.46
N VAL A 52 1.94 4.88 8.95
CA VAL A 52 3.08 5.72 9.34
C VAL A 52 2.99 6.14 10.81
N ARG A 53 1.79 6.47 11.30
CA ARG A 53 1.58 6.77 12.72
C ARG A 53 1.92 5.57 13.62
N ASP A 54 1.51 4.37 13.21
CA ASP A 54 1.59 3.18 14.08
C ASP A 54 2.96 2.47 13.96
N LYS A 55 3.66 2.60 12.81
CA LYS A 55 4.90 1.85 12.49
C LYS A 55 6.09 2.74 12.09
N GLY A 56 5.87 4.03 11.89
CA GLY A 56 6.85 4.98 11.37
C GLY A 56 6.90 5.05 9.84
N PRO A 57 7.65 6.01 9.27
CA PRO A 57 7.85 6.14 7.83
C PRO A 57 8.70 4.99 7.28
N VAL A 58 8.80 4.93 5.94
CA VAL A 58 9.74 4.04 5.27
C VAL A 58 11.17 4.47 5.62
N VAL A 59 12.02 3.48 5.85
CA VAL A 59 13.46 3.66 6.03
C VAL A 59 14.14 2.74 5.03
N MET A 60 14.98 3.28 4.16
CA MET A 60 15.68 2.51 3.12
C MET A 60 16.92 1.82 3.68
N ASP A 61 17.74 2.55 4.43
CA ASP A 61 18.89 1.99 5.14
C ASP A 61 18.45 1.37 6.48
N ILE A 62 18.41 0.04 6.49
CA ILE A 62 18.03 -0.75 7.65
C ILE A 62 19.24 -1.35 8.38
N SER A 63 20.46 -0.90 8.05
CA SER A 63 21.65 -1.28 8.80
C SER A 63 21.60 -0.76 10.24
N GLY A 64 22.22 -1.50 11.17
CA GLY A 64 22.27 -1.12 12.59
C GLY A 64 20.98 -1.37 13.40
N TYR A 65 19.89 -1.86 12.78
CA TYR A 65 18.71 -2.28 13.52
C TYR A 65 18.87 -3.68 14.12
N SER A 66 18.28 -3.89 15.30
CA SER A 66 18.10 -5.25 15.84
C SER A 66 17.22 -6.08 14.90
N GLU A 67 17.28 -7.41 14.98
CA GLU A 67 16.49 -8.29 14.12
C GLU A 67 14.98 -7.96 14.15
N LYS A 68 14.44 -7.66 15.34
CA LYS A 68 13.04 -7.23 15.51
C LYS A 68 12.78 -5.87 14.84
N GLY A 69 13.71 -4.93 14.96
CA GLY A 69 13.64 -3.63 14.29
C GLY A 69 13.68 -3.77 12.77
N PHE A 70 14.61 -4.58 12.27
CA PHE A 70 14.80 -4.91 10.87
C PHE A 70 13.52 -5.49 10.24
N LYS A 71 12.94 -6.54 10.85
CA LYS A 71 11.67 -7.13 10.38
C LYS A 71 10.53 -6.10 10.32
N ARG A 72 10.47 -5.20 11.31
CA ARG A 72 9.46 -4.13 11.34
C ARG A 72 9.65 -3.13 10.20
N LYS A 73 10.89 -2.75 9.87
CA LYS A 73 11.20 -1.83 8.77
C LYS A 73 10.89 -2.45 7.41
N LEU A 74 11.26 -3.71 7.20
CA LEU A 74 10.87 -4.47 5.99
C LEU A 74 9.35 -4.55 5.85
N ALA A 75 8.62 -4.78 6.94
CA ALA A 75 7.16 -4.80 6.89
C ALA A 75 6.55 -3.45 6.45
N VAL A 76 7.15 -2.32 6.85
CA VAL A 76 6.71 -0.98 6.41
C VAL A 76 7.02 -0.76 4.94
N GLN A 77 8.23 -1.13 4.48
CA GLN A 77 8.61 -1.09 3.06
C GLN A 77 7.62 -1.90 2.20
N ALA A 78 7.31 -3.13 2.61
CA ALA A 78 6.35 -3.99 1.91
C ALA A 78 4.94 -3.38 1.90
N LEU A 79 4.46 -2.83 3.03
CA LEU A 79 3.15 -2.18 3.10
C LEU A 79 3.05 -0.95 2.19
N PHE A 80 4.10 -0.12 2.16
CA PHE A 80 4.20 0.97 1.20
C PHE A 80 4.10 0.44 -0.23
N GLY A 81 4.92 -0.56 -0.59
CA GLY A 81 4.94 -1.12 -1.94
C GLY A 81 3.56 -1.61 -2.38
N LYS A 82 2.86 -2.36 -1.52
CA LYS A 82 1.51 -2.87 -1.79
C LYS A 82 0.49 -1.76 -2.02
N ILE A 83 0.47 -0.74 -1.14
CA ILE A 83 -0.45 0.40 -1.23
C ILE A 83 -0.15 1.24 -2.46
N PHE A 84 1.13 1.50 -2.72
CA PHE A 84 1.55 2.28 -3.87
C PHE A 84 1.23 1.54 -5.17
N TYR A 85 1.47 0.23 -5.25
CA TYR A 85 1.06 -0.60 -6.39
C TYR A 85 -0.45 -0.50 -6.65
N LEU A 86 -1.26 -0.69 -5.60
CA LEU A 86 -2.72 -0.58 -5.69
C LEU A 86 -3.18 0.79 -6.18
N SER A 87 -2.49 1.87 -5.77
CA SER A 87 -2.77 3.24 -6.22
C SER A 87 -2.43 3.49 -7.70
N LYS A 88 -1.60 2.64 -8.32
CA LYS A 88 -1.18 2.74 -9.71
C LYS A 88 -2.04 1.91 -10.66
N LEU A 89 -2.89 1.01 -10.14
CA LEU A 89 -3.79 0.20 -10.94
C LEU A 89 -4.96 1.06 -11.46
N PRO A 90 -5.10 1.27 -12.79
CA PRO A 90 -6.17 2.08 -13.36
C PRO A 90 -7.58 1.61 -12.94
N GLU A 91 -7.75 0.30 -12.79
CA GLU A 91 -9.00 -0.34 -12.40
C GLU A 91 -9.34 -0.14 -10.92
N PHE A 92 -8.38 0.31 -10.10
CA PHE A 92 -8.57 0.55 -8.68
C PHE A 92 -8.55 2.04 -8.34
N CYS A 93 -7.46 2.74 -8.66
CA CYS A 93 -7.33 4.17 -8.49
C CYS A 93 -6.78 4.73 -9.80
N SER A 94 -7.63 5.48 -10.51
CA SER A 94 -7.14 6.27 -11.66
C SER A 94 -6.16 7.33 -11.15
N ARG A 95 -5.40 7.99 -12.04
CA ARG A 95 -4.38 8.99 -11.67
C ARG A 95 -5.00 10.21 -10.95
N GLU A 96 -5.29 10.04 -9.66
CA GLU A 96 -5.88 11.04 -8.79
C GLU A 96 -4.79 11.97 -8.26
N SER A 97 -4.94 13.27 -8.51
CA SER A 97 -4.00 14.31 -8.05
C SER A 97 -3.94 14.43 -6.52
N SER A 98 -4.95 13.92 -5.81
CA SER A 98 -5.02 13.94 -4.35
C SER A 98 -4.19 12.83 -3.68
N LEU A 99 -3.60 11.91 -4.43
CA LEU A 99 -2.74 10.85 -3.88
C LEU A 99 -1.40 11.40 -3.42
N ILE A 100 -1.12 11.26 -2.12
CA ILE A 100 0.11 11.74 -1.47
C ILE A 100 0.81 10.63 -0.69
N ILE A 101 0.69 9.38 -1.16
CA ILE A 101 1.20 8.18 -0.48
C ILE A 101 2.72 8.29 -0.24
N LYS A 102 3.49 8.71 -1.26
CA LYS A 102 4.94 8.89 -1.14
C LYS A 102 5.31 9.89 -0.05
N GLU A 103 4.65 11.04 -0.04
CA GLU A 103 4.87 12.10 0.95
C GLU A 103 4.54 11.63 2.36
N ILE A 104 3.43 10.92 2.54
CA ILE A 104 3.03 10.36 3.84
C ILE A 104 4.10 9.41 4.37
N PHE A 105 4.65 8.54 3.51
CA PHE A 105 5.65 7.55 3.90
C PHE A 105 7.09 8.09 3.93
N GLY A 106 7.33 9.33 3.47
CA GLY A 106 8.67 9.91 3.36
C GLY A 106 9.53 9.25 2.28
N VAL A 107 8.92 8.85 1.17
CA VAL A 107 9.55 8.04 0.12
C VAL A 107 9.83 8.90 -1.12
N THR A 108 11.06 8.84 -1.64
CA THR A 108 11.44 9.50 -2.90
C THR A 108 10.89 8.76 -4.11
N ASP A 109 10.97 9.35 -5.31
CA ASP A 109 10.59 8.64 -6.54
C ASP A 109 11.46 7.41 -6.81
N GLU A 110 12.76 7.50 -6.54
CA GLU A 110 13.73 6.41 -6.73
C GLU A 110 13.46 5.24 -5.77
N ASP A 111 13.21 5.55 -4.50
CA ASP A 111 12.81 4.55 -3.50
C ASP A 111 11.50 3.88 -3.87
N ALA A 112 10.53 4.66 -4.37
CA ALA A 112 9.23 4.14 -4.78
C ALA A 112 9.36 3.12 -5.93
N VAL A 113 10.20 3.40 -6.92
CA VAL A 113 10.52 2.46 -8.00
C VAL A 113 11.18 1.21 -7.46
N THR A 114 12.19 1.37 -6.60
CA THR A 114 12.93 0.24 -6.00
C THR A 114 12.00 -0.69 -5.23
N LEU A 115 11.16 -0.15 -4.35
CA LEU A 115 10.22 -0.92 -3.54
C LEU A 115 9.12 -1.58 -4.38
N LEU A 116 8.69 -0.96 -5.49
CA LEU A 116 7.77 -1.60 -6.44
C LEU A 116 8.41 -2.79 -7.17
N LEU A 117 9.69 -2.70 -7.54
CA LEU A 117 10.39 -3.80 -8.19
C LEU A 117 10.55 -4.98 -7.23
N LEU A 118 10.91 -4.72 -5.96
CA LEU A 118 10.97 -5.74 -4.92
C LEU A 118 9.62 -6.45 -4.75
N LEU A 119 8.53 -5.70 -4.67
CA LEU A 119 7.19 -6.26 -4.57
C LEU A 119 6.83 -7.14 -5.78
N LYS A 120 7.16 -6.72 -7.00
CA LYS A 120 6.83 -7.49 -8.22
C LYS A 120 7.53 -8.85 -8.26
N ASN A 121 8.74 -8.94 -7.71
CA ASN A 121 9.46 -10.20 -7.60
C ASN A 121 8.73 -11.15 -6.61
N ASP A 122 8.17 -10.60 -5.52
CA ASP A 122 7.38 -11.39 -4.56
C ASP A 122 6.01 -11.82 -5.13
N VAL A 123 5.35 -10.96 -5.92
CA VAL A 123 4.03 -11.27 -6.54
C VAL A 123 4.14 -12.30 -7.67
N SER A 124 5.28 -12.35 -8.38
CA SER A 124 5.49 -13.24 -9.54
C SER A 124 5.90 -14.67 -9.16
N HIS A 125 6.09 -14.95 -7.86
CA HIS A 125 6.51 -16.27 -7.36
C HIS A 125 5.50 -16.89 -6.38
N GLY A 126 4.29 -16.33 -6.28
CA GLY A 126 3.21 -16.81 -5.41
C GLY A 126 1.96 -17.24 -6.14
#